data_AF-A0A9C8ZNL5-F1
#
_entry.id   AF-A0A9C8ZNL5-F1
#
_cell.length_a   1.000
_cell.length_b   1.000
_cell.length_c   1.000
_cell.angle_alpha   90.00
_cell.angle_beta   90.00
_cell.angle_gamma   90.00
#
_symmetry.space_group_name_H-M   'P 1'
#
loop_
_entity.id
_entity.type
_entity.pdbx_description
1 polymer ?
#
loop_
_entity_poly.entity_id
_entity_poly.type
_entity_poly.pdbx_seq_one_letter_code
_entity_poly.pdbx_strand_id
1 'polypeptide(L)'
;LALTHQAQFRRIALFDHIVNNADRKGGHCLLDEKGQIWAIDHGICFHAEPKLRTVIWDFQGQSIPPALLEDVQQLRGKLGGGDLHGALCELLTPAEVEALGNRIDALLESGVFPQPGPGPNYPWPPV
;
A
#
# COMPACT_ATOMS: atom_id res chain seq x y z
N LEU A 1 -11.96 -14.24 10.86
CA LEU A 1 -11.91 -13.26 9.75
C LEU A 1 -10.49 -13.06 9.24
N ALA A 2 -9.56 -12.48 10.01
CA ALA A 2 -8.19 -12.21 9.53
C ALA A 2 -7.41 -13.46 9.05
N LEU A 3 -7.54 -14.61 9.74
CA LEU A 3 -6.84 -15.85 9.37
C LEU A 3 -7.28 -16.42 8.01
N THR A 4 -8.57 -16.33 7.67
CA THR A 4 -9.13 -16.92 6.44
C THR A 4 -8.89 -16.05 5.20
N HIS A 5 -8.62 -14.75 5.40
CA HIS A 5 -8.42 -13.79 4.31
C HIS A 5 -7.00 -13.19 4.27
N GLN A 6 -6.01 -13.85 4.88
CA GLN A 6 -4.64 -13.33 4.96
C GLN A 6 -4.06 -12.94 3.60
N ALA A 7 -4.31 -13.72 2.55
CA ALA A 7 -3.80 -13.42 1.21
C ALA A 7 -4.32 -12.07 0.68
N GLN A 8 -5.61 -11.78 0.92
CA GLN A 8 -6.22 -10.51 0.50
C GLN A 8 -5.70 -9.34 1.35
N PHE A 9 -5.60 -9.52 2.67
CA PHE A 9 -5.06 -8.49 3.56
C PHE A 9 -3.57 -8.21 3.32
N ARG A 10 -2.75 -9.21 2.94
CA ARG A 10 -1.36 -8.98 2.49
C ARG A 10 -1.29 -8.08 1.27
N ARG A 11 -2.19 -8.29 0.29
CA ARG A 11 -2.27 -7.44 -0.90
C ARG A 11 -2.70 -6.02 -0.55
N ILE A 12 -3.69 -5.86 0.34
CA ILE A 12 -4.14 -4.54 0.80
C ILE A 12 -3.03 -3.83 1.57
N ALA A 13 -2.35 -4.51 2.50
CA ALA A 13 -1.22 -3.96 3.25
C ALA A 13 -0.12 -3.48 2.30
N LEU A 14 0.26 -4.30 1.31
CA LEU A 14 1.28 -3.95 0.33
C LEU A 14 0.86 -2.73 -0.50
N PHE A 15 -0.39 -2.70 -0.93
CA PHE A 15 -0.96 -1.55 -1.64
C PHE A 15 -0.90 -0.28 -0.78
N ASP A 16 -1.37 -0.33 0.47
CA ASP A 16 -1.35 0.81 1.40
C ASP A 16 0.08 1.32 1.66
N HIS A 17 1.07 0.42 1.73
CA HIS A 17 2.50 0.81 1.78
C HIS A 17 2.95 1.56 0.54
N ILE A 18 2.66 1.03 -0.66
CA ILE A 18 3.06 1.63 -1.94
C ILE A 18 2.43 3.02 -2.10
N VAL A 19 1.12 3.12 -1.88
CA VAL A 19 0.39 4.38 -2.04
C VAL A 19 0.48 5.29 -0.81
N ASN A 20 1.19 4.88 0.25
CA ASN A 20 1.34 5.67 1.48
C ASN A 20 -0.01 6.12 2.06
N ASN A 21 -0.95 5.17 2.20
CA ASN A 21 -2.29 5.46 2.68
C ASN A 21 -2.26 5.92 4.14
N ALA A 22 -2.68 7.16 4.38
CA ALA A 22 -2.60 7.75 5.70
C ALA A 22 -3.87 7.56 6.53
N ASP A 23 -4.81 6.70 6.16
CA ASP A 23 -6.07 6.55 6.90
C ASP A 23 -6.78 5.19 6.76
N ARG A 24 -6.04 4.08 6.66
CA ARG A 24 -6.65 2.74 6.56
C ARG A 24 -7.24 2.29 7.90
N LYS A 25 -8.57 2.37 8.02
CA LYS A 25 -9.34 1.85 9.16
C LYS A 25 -9.93 0.47 8.91
N GLY A 26 -10.33 -0.23 9.98
CA GLY A 26 -10.96 -1.55 9.88
C GLY A 26 -12.26 -1.52 9.08
N GLY A 27 -13.09 -0.49 9.32
CA GLY A 27 -14.34 -0.26 8.58
C GLY A 27 -14.15 0.05 7.08
N HIS A 28 -12.93 0.28 6.60
CA HIS A 28 -12.66 0.50 5.18
C HIS A 28 -12.42 -0.82 4.41
N CYS A 29 -12.47 -1.97 5.09
CA CYS A 29 -12.31 -3.29 4.50
C CYS A 29 -13.65 -4.04 4.55
N LEU A 30 -14.41 -4.00 3.47
CA LEU A 30 -15.76 -4.58 3.39
C LEU A 30 -15.70 -6.01 2.88
N LEU A 31 -16.21 -6.98 3.65
CA LEU A 31 -16.31 -8.37 3.22
C LEU A 31 -17.66 -8.60 2.51
N ASP A 32 -17.64 -9.05 1.27
CA ASP A 32 -18.85 -9.44 0.56
C ASP A 32 -19.25 -10.90 0.83
N GLU A 33 -20.44 -11.28 0.35
CA GLU A 33 -21.01 -12.64 0.52
C GLU A 33 -20.18 -13.75 -0.15
N LYS A 34 -19.29 -13.39 -1.09
CA LYS A 34 -18.39 -14.32 -1.79
C LYS A 34 -17.02 -14.43 -1.11
N GLY A 35 -16.80 -13.70 -0.02
CA GLY A 35 -15.53 -13.72 0.71
C GLY A 35 -14.45 -12.80 0.13
N GLN A 36 -14.80 -11.87 -0.77
CA GLN A 36 -13.89 -10.85 -1.28
C GLN A 36 -13.90 -9.64 -0.34
N ILE A 37 -12.70 -9.11 -0.07
CA ILE A 37 -12.49 -7.89 0.70
C ILE A 37 -12.34 -6.73 -0.29
N TRP A 38 -13.20 -5.73 -0.14
CA TRP A 38 -13.14 -4.47 -0.85
C TRP A 38 -12.50 -3.42 0.06
N ALA A 39 -11.27 -3.00 -0.28
CA ALA A 39 -10.63 -1.87 0.37
C ALA A 39 -11.11 -0.57 -0.28
N ILE A 40 -11.78 0.28 0.50
CA ILE A 40 -12.34 1.56 0.05
C ILE A 40 -11.58 2.73 0.67
N ASP A 41 -11.96 3.94 0.28
CA ASP A 41 -11.45 5.21 0.84
C ASP A 41 -9.93 5.37 0.69
N HIS A 42 -9.52 5.84 -0.50
CA HIS A 42 -8.13 6.11 -0.87
C HIS A 42 -7.87 7.62 -1.06
N GLY A 43 -8.71 8.48 -0.48
CA GLY A 43 -8.61 9.94 -0.66
C GLY A 43 -7.39 10.57 0.00
N ILE A 44 -6.72 9.85 0.92
CA ILE A 44 -5.56 10.32 1.67
C ILE A 44 -4.35 9.42 1.38
N CYS A 45 -3.93 9.41 0.12
CA CYS A 45 -2.81 8.63 -0.40
C CYS A 45 -1.78 9.52 -1.12
N PHE A 46 -0.68 8.91 -1.53
CA PHE A 46 0.38 9.40 -2.40
C PHE A 46 1.28 10.50 -1.87
N HIS A 47 1.00 11.05 -0.69
CA HIS A 47 1.84 12.06 -0.05
C HIS A 47 3.34 11.70 -0.13
N ALA A 48 4.18 12.69 -0.44
CA ALA A 48 5.61 12.47 -0.64
C ALA A 48 6.32 12.03 0.65
N GLU A 49 6.03 12.70 1.77
CA GLU A 49 6.51 12.28 3.10
C GLU A 49 5.83 10.97 3.57
N PRO A 50 6.50 10.15 4.39
CA PRO A 50 5.89 8.97 4.99
C PRO A 50 4.74 9.36 5.93
N LYS A 51 3.52 8.94 5.59
CA LYS A 51 2.27 9.23 6.33
C LYS A 51 1.42 7.99 6.56
N LEU A 52 1.90 6.80 6.17
CA LEU A 52 1.18 5.55 6.30
C LEU A 52 0.61 5.37 7.71
N ARG A 53 -0.72 5.26 7.77
CA ARG A 53 -1.45 4.95 8.99
C ARG A 53 -2.48 3.90 8.66
N THR A 54 -2.29 2.72 9.21
CA THR A 54 -3.12 1.55 8.91
C THR A 54 -3.39 0.75 10.17
N VAL A 55 -4.46 -0.04 10.14
CA VAL A 55 -4.70 -1.09 11.15
C VAL A 55 -4.09 -2.43 10.74
N ILE A 56 -3.60 -2.57 9.51
CA ILE A 56 -3.11 -3.84 8.94
C ILE A 56 -1.60 -3.98 9.18
N TRP A 57 -1.19 -3.97 10.45
CA TRP A 57 0.21 -4.13 10.84
C TRP A 57 0.63 -5.58 11.11
N ASP A 58 -0.31 -6.53 11.07
CA ASP A 58 -0.07 -7.95 11.37
C ASP A 58 1.08 -8.57 10.54
N PHE A 59 1.38 -8.02 9.36
CA PHE A 59 2.39 -8.54 8.44
C PHE A 59 3.76 -7.88 8.55
N GLN A 60 3.95 -6.86 9.40
CA GLN A 60 5.22 -6.13 9.50
C GLN A 60 6.42 -7.09 9.68
N GLY A 61 7.49 -6.87 8.91
CA GLY A 61 8.72 -7.68 8.95
C GLY A 61 8.59 -9.09 8.36
N GLN A 62 7.41 -9.51 7.94
CA GLN A 62 7.24 -10.79 7.26
C GLN A 62 7.64 -10.67 5.79
N SER A 63 8.08 -11.77 5.18
CA SER A 63 8.36 -11.82 3.74
C SER A 63 7.10 -11.53 2.93
N ILE A 64 7.27 -10.73 1.88
CA ILE A 64 6.22 -10.51 0.88
C ILE A 64 6.14 -11.76 0.00
N PRO A 65 4.94 -12.33 -0.24
CA PRO A 65 4.78 -13.46 -1.14
C PRO A 65 5.39 -13.18 -2.52
N PRO A 66 6.12 -14.14 -3.14
CA PRO A 66 6.79 -13.92 -4.43
C PRO A 66 5.87 -13.41 -5.53
N ALA A 67 4.64 -13.94 -5.63
CA ALA A 67 3.64 -13.47 -6.60
C ALA A 67 3.28 -11.98 -6.42
N LEU A 68 3.27 -11.46 -5.19
CA LEU A 68 3.06 -10.03 -4.96
C LEU A 68 4.30 -9.20 -5.29
N LEU A 69 5.51 -9.72 -5.08
CA LEU A 69 6.73 -9.04 -5.53
C LEU A 69 6.81 -8.96 -7.07
N GLU A 70 6.37 -10.00 -7.78
CA GLU A 70 6.23 -9.97 -9.24
C GLU A 70 5.24 -8.88 -9.69
N ASP A 71 4.09 -8.74 -9.03
CA ASP A 71 3.13 -7.65 -9.30
C ASP A 71 3.78 -6.27 -9.09
N VAL A 72 4.59 -6.10 -8.02
CA VAL A 72 5.30 -4.86 -7.72
C VAL A 72 6.40 -4.56 -8.76
N GLN A 73 7.13 -5.59 -9.22
CA GLN A 73 8.14 -5.46 -10.27
C GLN A 73 7.51 -4.99 -11.58
N GLN A 74 6.34 -5.54 -11.94
CA GLN A 74 5.59 -5.11 -13.12
C GLN A 74 5.08 -3.68 -12.99
N LEU A 75 4.58 -3.29 -11.81
CA LEU A 75 4.20 -1.90 -11.52
C LEU A 75 5.39 -0.95 -11.69
N ARG A 76 6.57 -1.34 -11.18
CA ARG A 76 7.79 -0.52 -11.30
C ARG A 76 8.19 -0.27 -12.74
N GLY A 77 8.08 -1.29 -13.60
CA GLY A 77 8.33 -1.17 -15.04
C GLY A 77 7.38 -0.17 -15.71
N LYS A 78 6.08 -0.21 -15.35
CA LYS A 78 5.07 0.72 -15.89
C LYS A 78 5.29 2.17 -15.44
N LEU A 79 5.88 2.39 -14.27
CA LEU A 79 6.25 3.72 -13.79
C LEU A 79 7.48 4.31 -14.48
N GLY A 80 8.27 3.52 -15.21
CA GLY A 80 9.51 3.96 -15.87
C GLY A 80 9.34 4.73 -17.19
N GLY A 81 8.13 5.20 -17.52
CA GLY A 81 7.87 5.98 -18.74
C GLY A 81 6.79 5.43 -19.69
N GLY A 82 5.86 4.60 -19.19
CA GLY A 82 4.68 4.17 -19.94
C GLY A 82 3.42 5.01 -19.63
N ASP A 83 2.28 4.60 -20.19
CA ASP A 83 0.99 5.30 -20.04
C ASP A 83 0.60 5.56 -18.58
N LEU A 84 0.91 4.63 -17.68
CA LEU A 84 0.66 4.79 -16.25
C LEU A 84 1.45 5.96 -15.65
N HIS A 85 2.73 6.10 -16.02
CA HIS A 85 3.55 7.20 -15.52
C HIS A 85 2.99 8.55 -15.98
N GLY A 86 2.61 8.66 -17.27
CA GLY A 86 1.95 9.84 -17.81
C GLY A 86 0.67 10.19 -17.06
N ALA A 87 -0.22 9.21 -16.89
CA ALA A 87 -1.49 9.41 -16.17
C ALA A 87 -1.28 9.83 -14.71
N LEU A 88 -0.26 9.30 -14.02
CA LEU A 88 0.04 9.72 -12.65
C LEU A 88 0.62 11.13 -12.59
N CYS A 89 1.48 11.52 -13.54
CA CYS A 89 2.01 12.88 -13.63
C CYS A 89 0.94 13.94 -13.93
N GLU A 90 -0.22 13.55 -14.48
CA GLU A 90 -1.38 14.44 -14.63
C GLU A 90 -2.17 14.65 -13.32
N LEU A 91 -2.07 13.70 -12.38
CA LEU A 91 -2.89 13.68 -11.15
C LEU A 91 -2.08 13.98 -9.88
N LEU A 92 -0.78 13.74 -9.90
CA LEU A 92 0.14 13.84 -8.78
C LEU A 92 1.27 14.81 -9.09
N THR A 93 1.83 15.39 -8.05
CA THR A 93 3.03 16.21 -8.17
C THR A 93 4.26 15.35 -8.50
N PRO A 94 5.31 15.93 -9.11
CA PRO A 94 6.55 15.19 -9.38
C PRO A 94 7.15 14.53 -8.13
N ALA A 95 7.09 15.20 -6.97
CA ALA A 95 7.59 14.68 -5.71
C ALA A 95 6.80 13.45 -5.20
N GLU A 96 5.48 13.42 -5.43
CA GLU A 96 4.63 12.27 -5.05
C GLU A 96 4.89 11.07 -5.95
N VAL A 97 5.08 11.29 -7.25
CA VAL A 97 5.44 10.24 -8.22
C VAL A 97 6.83 9.67 -7.91
N GLU A 98 7.81 10.53 -7.63
CA GLU A 98 9.16 10.11 -7.21
C GLU A 98 9.10 9.30 -5.91
N ALA A 99 8.38 9.79 -4.90
CA ALA A 99 8.23 9.09 -3.63
C ALA A 99 7.52 7.73 -3.77
N LEU A 100 6.52 7.62 -4.66
CA LEU A 100 5.88 6.34 -5.01
C LEU A 100 6.90 5.36 -5.60
N GLY A 101 7.73 5.82 -6.55
CA GLY A 101 8.82 5.02 -7.12
C GLY A 101 9.81 4.55 -6.06
N ASN A 102 10.27 5.45 -5.20
CA ASN A 102 11.20 5.14 -4.12
C ASN A 102 10.64 4.10 -3.13
N ARG A 103 9.35 4.18 -2.79
CA ARG A 103 8.69 3.18 -1.93
C ARG A 103 8.64 1.80 -2.58
N ILE A 104 8.36 1.76 -3.89
CA ILE A 104 8.35 0.51 -4.66
C ILE A 104 9.75 -0.10 -4.71
N ASP A 105 10.77 0.70 -4.99
CA ASP A 105 12.16 0.24 -5.05
C ASP A 105 12.63 -0.32 -3.70
N ALA A 106 12.31 0.34 -2.58
CA ALA A 106 12.62 -0.15 -1.24
C ALA A 106 11.91 -1.47 -0.88
N LEU A 107 10.66 -1.66 -1.34
CA LEU A 107 9.93 -2.93 -1.14
C LEU A 107 10.56 -4.07 -1.93
N LEU A 108 10.99 -3.81 -3.17
CA LEU A 108 11.66 -4.80 -4.01
C LEU A 108 13.04 -5.18 -3.46
N GLU A 109 13.80 -4.20 -2.95
CA GLU A 109 15.10 -4.43 -2.34
C GLU A 109 14.99 -5.25 -1.05
N SER A 110 14.03 -4.90 -0.18
CA SER A 110 13.90 -5.55 1.13
C SER A 110 13.17 -6.90 1.08
N GLY A 111 12.20 -7.07 0.17
CA GLY A 111 11.39 -8.28 0.04
C GLY A 111 10.48 -8.57 1.25
N VAL A 112 10.34 -7.63 2.17
CA VAL A 112 9.57 -7.77 3.42
C VAL A 112 8.61 -6.60 3.61
N PHE A 113 7.51 -6.83 4.33
CA PHE A 113 6.61 -5.75 4.72
C PHE A 113 7.35 -4.78 5.66
N PRO A 114 7.34 -3.46 5.38
CA PRO A 114 8.03 -2.48 6.20
C PRO A 114 7.52 -2.46 7.65
N GLN A 115 8.42 -2.14 8.58
CA GLN A 115 8.04 -1.84 9.97
C GLN A 115 7.41 -0.44 10.06
N PRO A 116 6.56 -0.17 11.07
CA PRO A 116 6.04 1.17 11.32
C PRO A 116 7.17 2.18 11.52
N GLY A 117 7.00 3.36 10.90
CA GLY A 117 7.96 4.45 11.00
C GLY A 117 7.83 5.23 12.30
N PRO A 118 8.63 6.30 12.48
CA PRO A 118 8.44 7.22 13.61
C PRO A 118 7.09 7.95 13.50
N GLY A 119 6.47 8.24 14.64
CA GLY A 119 5.21 8.97 14.71
C GLY A 119 3.96 8.07 14.79
N PRO A 120 2.77 8.62 14.56
CA PRO A 120 1.52 7.85 14.62
C PRO A 120 1.40 6.94 13.40
N ASN A 121 1.25 5.65 13.63
CA ASN A 121 1.12 4.61 12.59
C ASN A 121 -0.30 4.01 12.51
N TYR A 122 -1.20 4.44 13.39
CA TYR A 122 -2.61 4.07 13.37
C TYR A 122 -3.46 5.26 12.91
N PRO A 123 -4.56 5.02 12.19
CA PRO A 123 -5.47 6.06 11.75
C PRO A 123 -6.17 6.72 12.95
N TRP A 124 -6.60 7.96 12.77
CA TRP A 124 -7.35 8.73 13.78
C TRP A 124 -8.64 9.29 13.14
N PRO A 125 -9.78 9.27 13.85
CA PRO A 125 -10.00 8.64 15.16
C PRO A 125 -9.92 7.11 15.08
N PRO A 126 -9.68 6.42 16.22
CA PRO A 126 -9.74 4.97 16.27
C PRO A 126 -11.22 4.55 16.19
N VAL A 127 -11.64 4.08 15.02
CA VAL A 127 -12.96 3.49 14.77
C VAL A 127 -12.83 2.15 14.07
#